data_AF-A0AAI8GAJ0-F1
#
_entry.id   AF-A0AAI8GAJ0-F1
#
_cell.length_a   1.000
_cell.length_b   1.000
_cell.length_c   1.000
_cell.angle_alpha   90.00
_cell.angle_beta   90.00
_cell.angle_gamma   90.00
#
_symmetry.space_group_name_H-M   'P 1'
#
loop_
_entity.id
_entity.type
_entity.pdbx_description
1 polymer ?
#
loop_
_entity_poly.entity_id
_entity_poly.type
_entity_poly.pdbx_seq_one_letter_code
_entity_poly.pdbx_strand_id
1 'polypeptide(L)' 'MCLFMLPIPPYCPELNPAEKIWQWMKDKIAMKIYNTLAELNQKMEELIKTTENELIKSITGYEFYIKAFYSIFKV' A
#
# COMPACT_ATOMS: atom_id res chain seq x y z
N MET A 1 -14.70 -13.48 -13.37
CA MET A 1 -13.71 -12.54 -12.78
C MET A 1 -12.55 -12.43 -13.75
N CYS A 2 -12.41 -11.34 -14.50
CA CYS A 2 -11.24 -11.12 -15.37
C CYS A 2 -10.16 -10.38 -14.57
N LEU A 3 -8.92 -10.86 -14.63
CA LEU A 3 -7.76 -10.17 -14.08
C LEU A 3 -7.19 -9.24 -15.15
N PHE A 4 -6.98 -7.96 -14.82
CA PHE A 4 -6.30 -6.99 -15.69
C PHE A 4 -4.96 -6.61 -15.07
N MET A 5 -3.89 -6.72 -15.86
CA MET A 5 -2.57 -6.24 -15.46
C MET A 5 -2.45 -4.75 -15.74
N LEU A 6 -2.05 -4.00 -14.73
CA LEU A 6 -1.84 -2.56 -14.83
C LEU A 6 -0.33 -2.28 -14.83
N PRO A 7 0.27 -1.89 -15.96
CA PRO A 7 1.69 -1.62 -16.02
C PRO A 7 2.00 -0.35 -15.23
N ILE A 8 3.00 -0.43 -14.35
CA ILE A 8 3.52 0.71 -13.59
C ILE A 8 4.81 1.14 -14.29
N PRO A 9 5.00 2.45 -14.57
CA PRO A 9 6.23 2.92 -15.20
C PRO A 9 7.46 2.64 -14.32
N PRO A 10 8.64 2.44 -14.94
CA PRO A 10 9.86 2.19 -14.19
C PRO A 10 10.20 3.39 -13.31
N TYR A 11 10.75 3.11 -12.12
CA TYR A 11 11.17 4.12 -11.14
C TYR A 11 10.05 5.02 -10.59
N CYS A 12 8.79 4.60 -10.69
CA CYS A 12 7.63 5.30 -10.13
C CYS A 12 6.98 4.53 -8.95
N PRO A 13 7.68 4.35 -7.81
CA PRO A 13 7.14 3.65 -6.65
C PRO A 13 5.89 4.31 -6.07
N GLU A 14 5.72 5.62 -6.25
CA GLU A 14 4.54 6.38 -5.86
C GLU A 14 3.26 5.89 -6.53
N LEU A 15 3.36 5.28 -7.71
CA LEU A 15 2.21 4.71 -8.41
C LEU A 15 1.88 3.29 -7.93
N ASN A 16 2.77 2.62 -7.19
CA ASN A 16 2.53 1.29 -6.66
C ASN A 16 1.81 1.35 -5.28
N PRO A 17 0.55 0.89 -5.17
CA PRO A 17 -0.18 0.91 -3.90
C PRO A 17 0.54 0.16 -2.77
N ALA A 18 1.25 -0.93 -3.10
CA ALA A 18 1.98 -1.72 -2.11
C ALA A 18 3.15 -0.94 -1.50
N GLU A 19 3.90 -0.19 -2.31
CA GLU A 19 5.01 0.64 -1.84
C GLU A 19 4.54 1.77 -0.92
N LYS A 20 3.37 2.35 -1.20
CA LYS A 20 2.77 3.36 -0.33
C LYS A 20 2.35 2.82 1.03
N ILE A 21 1.67 1.68 1.05
CA ILE A 21 1.31 1.01 2.30
C ILE A 21 2.59 0.63 3.06
N TRP A 22 3.60 0.13 2.34
CA TRP A 22 4.89 -0.18 2.93
C TRP A 22 5.58 1.04 3.53
N GLN A 23 5.53 2.21 2.88
CA GLN A 23 6.04 3.46 3.45
C GLN A 23 5.34 3.80 4.77
N TRP A 24 4.01 3.76 4.81
CA TRP A 24 3.24 4.00 6.03
C TRP A 24 3.56 2.99 7.14
N MET A 25 3.78 1.71 6.80
CA MET A 25 4.20 0.69 7.76
C MET A 25 5.61 0.99 8.29
N LYS A 26 6.55 1.33 7.40
CA LYS A 26 7.94 1.69 7.74
C LYS A 26 7.98 2.82 8.74
N ASP A 27 7.17 3.88 8.57
CA ASP A 27 7.13 5.01 9.50
C ASP A 27 6.77 4.59 10.94
N LYS A 28 6.10 3.44 11.12
CA LYS A 28 5.71 2.92 12.45
C LYS A 28 6.72 1.96 13.06
N ILE A 29 7.56 1.32 12.26
CA ILE A 29 8.58 0.35 12.73
C ILE A 29 9.99 0.93 12.67
N ALA A 30 10.22 1.99 11.89
CA ALA A 30 11.49 2.68 11.79
C ALA A 30 11.87 3.31 13.13
N MET A 31 13.18 3.53 13.31
CA MET A 31 13.76 4.14 14.50
C MET A 31 13.47 3.40 15.82
N LYS A 32 13.18 2.10 15.72
CA LYS A 32 13.00 1.20 16.87
C LYS A 32 14.06 0.10 16.81
N ILE A 33 14.52 -0.32 17.97
CA ILE A 33 15.45 -1.44 18.12
C ILE A 33 14.62 -2.68 18.46
N TYR A 34 14.83 -3.74 17.70
CA TYR A 34 14.24 -5.06 17.92
C TYR A 34 15.38 -6.02 18.24
N ASN A 35 15.23 -6.85 19.26
CA ASN A 35 16.28 -7.77 19.70
C ASN A 35 16.37 -8.99 18.78
N THR A 36 15.27 -9.33 18.11
CA THR A 36 15.19 -10.46 17.18
C THR A 36 14.38 -10.12 15.93
N LEU A 37 14.62 -10.87 14.85
CA LEU A 37 13.79 -10.80 13.66
C LEU A 37 12.34 -11.23 13.94
N ALA A 38 12.13 -12.14 14.90
CA ALA A 38 10.79 -12.59 15.29
C ALA A 38 9.96 -11.43 15.89
N GLU A 39 10.57 -10.59 16.72
CA GLU A 39 9.90 -9.40 17.27
C GLU A 39 9.51 -8.39 16.17
N LEU A 40 10.40 -8.15 15.21
CA LEU A 40 10.10 -7.29 14.06
C LEU A 40 8.94 -7.86 13.23
N ASN A 41 8.99 -9.15 12.91
CA ASN A 41 7.92 -9.83 12.15
C ASN A 41 6.58 -9.77 12.89
N GLN A 42 6.57 -10.03 14.20
CA GLN A 42 5.36 -9.91 15.00
C GLN A 42 4.79 -8.49 14.95
N LYS A 43 5.65 -7.46 15.06
CA LYS A 43 5.20 -6.06 14.95
C LYS A 43 4.61 -5.75 13.59
N MET A 44 5.20 -6.26 12.51
CA MET A 44 4.67 -6.10 11.15
C MET A 44 3.31 -6.79 10.99
N GLU A 45 3.16 -8.01 11.49
CA GLU A 45 1.87 -8.72 11.46
C GLU A 45 0.77 -7.99 12.24
N GLU A 46 1.09 -7.49 13.44
CA GLU A 46 0.16 -6.71 14.25
C GLU A 46 -0.30 -5.45 13.49
N LEU A 47 0.62 -4.75 12.82
CA LEU A 47 0.28 -3.59 12.01
C LEU A 47 -0.68 -3.97 10.88
N ILE A 48 -0.41 -5.04 10.15
CA ILE A 48 -1.29 -5.50 9.06
C ILE A 48 -2.68 -5.85 9.61
N LYS A 49 -2.75 -6.61 10.70
CA LYS A 49 -4.02 -7.07 11.32
C LYS A 49 -4.86 -5.91 11.88
N THR A 50 -4.21 -4.83 12.31
CA THR A 50 -4.88 -3.65 12.89
C THR A 50 -5.14 -2.54 11.87
N THR A 51 -4.66 -2.68 10.63
CA THR A 51 -4.90 -1.68 9.59
C THR A 51 -6.34 -1.74 9.13
N GLU A 52 -7.07 -0.64 9.29
CA GLU A 52 -8.45 -0.52 8.86
C GLU A 52 -8.58 -0.35 7.34
N ASN A 53 -9.66 -0.89 6.77
CA ASN A 53 -9.93 -0.79 5.33
C ASN A 53 -10.01 0.67 4.84
N GLU A 54 -10.59 1.58 5.63
CA GLU A 54 -10.69 3.00 5.27
C GLU A 54 -9.32 3.67 5.19
N LEU A 55 -8.39 3.28 6.07
CA LEU A 55 -7.02 3.75 6.00
C LEU A 55 -6.32 3.26 4.74
N ILE A 56 -6.47 1.98 4.39
CA ILE A 56 -5.89 1.41 3.17
C ILE A 56 -6.43 2.16 1.93
N LYS A 57 -7.74 2.40 1.87
CA LYS A 57 -8.36 3.18 0.80
C LYS A 57 -7.82 4.60 0.74
N SER A 58 -7.65 5.28 1.88
CA SER A 58 -7.13 6.64 1.90
C SER A 58 -5.69 6.74 1.38
N ILE A 59 -4.85 5.74 1.65
CA ILE A 59 -3.45 5.70 1.21
C ILE A 59 -3.35 5.35 -0.28
N THR A 60 -4.20 4.44 -0.76
CA THR A 60 -4.13 3.86 -2.10
C THR A 60 -5.07 4.51 -3.12
N GLY A 61 -6.02 5.33 -2.67
CA GLY A 61 -7.04 6.01 -3.48
C GLY A 61 -6.49 7.13 -4.35
N TYR A 62 -5.65 6.78 -5.33
CA TYR A 62 -5.03 7.72 -6.25
C TYR A 62 -6.04 8.27 -7.24
N GLU A 63 -6.16 9.59 -7.29
CA GLU A 63 -7.06 10.27 -8.24
C GLU A 63 -6.72 9.91 -9.69
N PHE A 64 -5.44 9.66 -10.00
CA PHE A 64 -4.98 9.18 -11.30
C PHE A 64 -5.67 7.88 -11.73
N TYR A 65 -5.69 6.85 -10.87
CA TYR A 65 -6.33 5.57 -11.20
C TYR A 65 -7.84 5.69 -11.28
N ILE A 66 -8.44 6.51 -10.41
CA ILE A 66 -9.88 6.78 -10.41
C ILE A 66 -10.28 7.47 -11.72
N LYS A 67 -9.56 8.52 -12.12
CA LYS A 67 -9.77 9.24 -13.40
C LYS A 67 -9.58 8.32 -14.60
N ALA A 68 -8.51 7.51 -14.60
CA ALA A 68 -8.26 6.55 -15.67
C ALA A 68 -9.40 5.53 -15.80
N PHE A 69 -9.90 5.01 -14.67
CA PHE A 69 -11.03 4.10 -14.64
C PHE A 69 -12.28 4.76 -15.27
N TYR A 70 -12.70 5.94 -14.79
CA TYR A 70 -13.88 6.62 -15.33
C TYR A 70 -13.73 7.10 -16.78
N SER A 71 -12.51 7.39 -17.22
CA SER A 71 -12.24 7.77 -18.62
C SER A 71 -12.44 6.60 -19.59
N ILE A 72 -12.13 5.37 -19.16
CA ILE A 72 -12.23 4.15 -19.98
C ILE A 72 -13.63 3.56 -19.86
N PHE A 73 -14.09 3.41 -18.61
CA PHE A 73 -15.38 2.89 -18.26
C PHE A 73 -16.27 4.10 -17.96
N LYS A 74 -17.00 4.59 -18.97
CA LYS A 74 -18.00 5.68 -18.85
C LYS A 74 -19.19 5.23 -17.99
N VAL A 75 -18.94 4.99 -16.70
CA VAL A 75 -19.91 4.63 -15.67
C VAL A 75 -20.33 5.88 -14.91
#